data_AF-A0A369J7H9-F1
#
_entry.id   AF-A0A369J7H9-F1
#
_cell.length_a   1.000
_cell.length_b   1.000
_cell.length_c   1.000
_cell.angle_alpha   90.00
_cell.angle_beta   90.00
_cell.angle_gamma   90.00
#
_symmetry.space_group_name_H-M   'P 1'
#
loop_
_entity.id
_entity.type
_entity.pdbx_description
1 polymer ?
#
loop_
_entity_poly.entity_id
_entity_poly.type
_entity_poly.pdbx_seq_one_letter_code
_entity_poly.pdbx_strand_id
1 'polypeptide(L)'
;MGRKGKLRKNWRGKELKQGDTLMPDPRETDIVIPIMGPTGVGKSTFINTLAGKTVASVGHNLKSHTSQLQHVVIEGGRNRIILVDTPGFDDTFVEDSEILRRIAVWLAKSYSDNMKLAGVVYMHEISQTRMLGTARKNLDMFNKLCGREATKNVILATTKWSEVKPDVAARRETQLKKEHWAEMVKLGSTVLRFEDTQESAWAIVDHIIESSKKKNAVDAVQIQLEMVEVEKLLAETEAGRTLRYTLRELLEAQKQMAARMQKGGGDGNMNEMVEENENKIRSTLNQIRALNIPLSRRILSIFGFSK
;
A
#
# COMPACT_ATOMS: atom_id res chain seq x y z
N MET A 1 -13.94 -31.86 13.63
CA MET A 1 -13.74 -30.79 14.63
C MET A 1 -12.97 -29.65 13.98
N GLY A 2 -13.66 -28.63 13.49
CA GLY A 2 -13.01 -27.42 12.97
C GLY A 2 -12.39 -26.62 14.10
N ARG A 3 -11.14 -26.16 13.94
CA ARG A 3 -10.53 -25.18 14.84
C ARG A 3 -11.50 -24.00 14.97
N LYS A 4 -12.07 -23.78 16.16
CA LYS A 4 -12.71 -22.49 16.47
C LYS A 4 -11.62 -21.43 16.25
N GLY A 5 -11.77 -20.63 15.20
CA GLY A 5 -10.88 -19.49 14.97
C GLY A 5 -10.87 -18.63 16.22
N LYS A 6 -9.69 -18.19 16.65
CA LYS A 6 -9.58 -17.22 17.76
C LYS A 6 -10.40 -15.99 17.37
N LEU A 7 -11.37 -15.61 18.19
CA LEU A 7 -12.14 -14.38 17.96
C LEU A 7 -11.16 -13.20 17.92
N ARG A 8 -11.22 -12.43 16.83
CA ARG A 8 -10.40 -11.22 16.65
C ARG A 8 -10.91 -10.13 17.59
N LYS A 9 -9.99 -9.31 18.11
CA LYS A 9 -10.38 -8.20 18.99
C LYS A 9 -11.21 -7.17 18.21
N ASN A 10 -12.14 -6.52 18.92
CA ASN A 10 -12.83 -5.37 18.37
C ASN A 10 -11.87 -4.17 18.28
N TRP A 11 -11.63 -3.67 17.07
CA TRP A 11 -10.74 -2.53 16.87
C TRP A 11 -11.39 -1.23 17.35
N ARG A 12 -10.62 -0.43 18.11
CA ARG A 12 -11.14 0.79 18.78
C ARG A 12 -11.30 2.02 17.88
N GLY A 13 -10.90 1.93 16.60
CA GLY A 13 -11.13 3.00 15.63
C GLY A 13 -10.38 4.31 15.88
N LYS A 14 -9.21 4.29 16.53
CA LYS A 14 -8.49 5.51 16.94
C LYS A 14 -8.02 6.38 15.77
N GLU A 15 -7.79 5.76 14.61
CA GLU A 15 -7.35 6.40 13.38
C GLU A 15 -8.49 6.75 12.42
N LEU A 16 -9.73 6.39 12.75
CA LEU A 16 -10.90 6.63 11.91
C LEU A 16 -11.18 8.14 11.81
N LYS A 17 -11.40 8.62 10.59
CA LYS A 17 -11.78 10.00 10.29
C LYS A 17 -13.14 10.04 9.60
N GLN A 18 -13.83 11.17 9.71
CA GLN A 18 -15.06 11.41 8.95
C GLN A 18 -14.78 11.30 7.45
N GLY A 19 -15.63 10.57 6.73
CA GLY A 19 -15.47 10.33 5.29
C GLY A 19 -14.63 9.11 4.91
N ASP A 20 -14.11 8.36 5.89
CA ASP A 20 -13.47 7.06 5.59
C ASP A 20 -14.48 6.06 5.02
N THR A 21 -14.16 5.52 3.84
CA THR A 21 -14.93 4.44 3.24
C THR A 21 -14.57 3.12 3.91
N LEU A 22 -15.58 2.38 4.38
CA LEU A 22 -15.45 1.05 4.97
C LEU A 22 -16.38 0.07 4.23
N MET A 23 -16.19 -1.24 4.45
CA MET A 23 -17.11 -2.25 3.93
C MET A 23 -18.45 -2.16 4.68
N PRO A 24 -19.59 -1.92 4.00
CA PRO A 24 -20.88 -1.72 4.67
C PRO A 24 -21.55 -3.02 5.15
N ASP A 25 -21.35 -4.13 4.44
CA ASP A 25 -21.90 -5.46 4.75
C ASP A 25 -20.77 -6.51 4.79
N PRO A 26 -19.87 -6.47 5.79
CA PRO A 26 -18.77 -7.42 5.89
C PRO A 26 -19.29 -8.81 6.28
N ARG A 27 -18.78 -9.85 5.63
CA ARG A 27 -19.09 -11.25 5.94
C ARG A 27 -17.81 -11.99 6.32
N GLU A 28 -17.91 -12.92 7.27
CA GLU A 28 -16.77 -13.77 7.67
C GLU A 28 -16.23 -14.65 6.52
N THR A 29 -17.06 -14.86 5.49
CA THR A 29 -16.71 -15.58 4.27
C THR A 29 -16.08 -14.69 3.20
N ASP A 30 -16.00 -13.38 3.40
CA ASP A 30 -15.38 -12.48 2.43
C ASP A 30 -13.88 -12.67 2.35
N ILE A 31 -13.38 -12.69 1.12
CA ILE A 31 -11.97 -12.78 0.79
C ILE A 31 -11.49 -11.42 0.32
N VAL A 32 -10.63 -10.79 1.10
CA VAL A 32 -10.05 -9.48 0.83
C VAL A 32 -8.74 -9.64 0.05
N ILE A 33 -8.61 -8.88 -1.03
CA ILE A 33 -7.39 -8.76 -1.83
C ILE A 33 -7.12 -7.27 -2.10
N PRO A 34 -6.23 -6.63 -1.34
CA PRO A 34 -5.84 -5.25 -1.60
C PRO A 34 -4.91 -5.17 -2.81
N ILE A 35 -5.15 -4.16 -3.65
CA ILE A 35 -4.32 -3.84 -4.81
C ILE A 35 -3.55 -2.56 -4.49
N MET A 36 -2.23 -2.67 -4.39
CA MET A 36 -1.32 -1.61 -3.97
C MET A 36 -0.25 -1.36 -5.03
N GLY A 37 0.37 -0.19 -4.99
CA GLY A 37 1.43 0.22 -5.91
C GLY A 37 1.33 1.70 -6.27
N PRO A 38 2.33 2.26 -6.96
CA PRO A 38 2.37 3.67 -7.32
C PRO A 38 1.16 4.15 -8.12
N THR A 39 0.96 5.47 -8.19
CA THR A 39 -0.07 6.08 -9.03
C THR A 39 0.23 5.82 -10.52
N GLY A 40 -0.80 5.56 -11.32
CA GLY A 40 -0.65 5.31 -12.76
C GLY A 40 -0.18 3.90 -13.18
N VAL A 41 0.08 2.99 -12.21
CA VAL A 41 0.58 1.63 -12.48
C VAL A 41 -0.45 0.67 -13.07
N GLY A 42 -1.74 1.06 -13.12
CA GLY A 42 -2.83 0.24 -13.69
C GLY A 42 -3.70 -0.51 -12.68
N LYS A 43 -3.76 -0.09 -11.40
CA LYS A 43 -4.58 -0.74 -10.36
C LYS A 43 -6.07 -0.79 -10.71
N SER A 44 -6.67 0.36 -11.04
CA SER A 44 -8.08 0.44 -11.42
C SER A 44 -8.35 -0.27 -12.76
N THR A 45 -7.39 -0.25 -13.70
CA THR A 45 -7.46 -1.04 -14.95
C THR A 45 -7.53 -2.53 -14.65
N PHE A 46 -6.66 -3.04 -13.79
CA PHE A 46 -6.67 -4.44 -13.35
C PHE A 46 -8.02 -4.85 -12.76
N ILE A 47 -8.59 -4.01 -11.87
CA ILE A 47 -9.89 -4.29 -11.25
C ILE A 47 -11.01 -4.32 -12.29
N ASN A 48 -11.06 -3.35 -13.21
CA ASN A 48 -12.06 -3.30 -14.28
C ASN A 48 -11.94 -4.49 -15.24
N THR A 49 -10.72 -4.83 -15.65
CA THR A 49 -10.44 -5.98 -16.52
C THR A 49 -10.86 -7.28 -15.86
N LEU A 50 -10.55 -7.45 -14.56
CA LEU A 50 -11.01 -8.62 -13.80
C LEU A 50 -12.54 -8.69 -13.74
N ALA A 51 -13.19 -7.58 -13.41
CA ALA A 51 -14.64 -7.48 -13.30
C ALA A 51 -15.37 -7.61 -14.65
N GLY A 52 -14.67 -7.49 -15.78
CA GLY A 52 -15.24 -7.49 -17.13
C GLY A 52 -16.12 -6.27 -17.43
N LYS A 53 -16.09 -5.24 -16.58
CA LYS A 53 -16.89 -4.02 -16.71
C LYS A 53 -16.24 -2.88 -15.92
N THR A 54 -16.60 -1.64 -16.26
CA THR A 54 -16.11 -0.46 -15.53
C THR A 54 -16.78 -0.35 -14.17
N VAL A 55 -16.03 -0.65 -13.11
CA VAL A 55 -16.45 -0.59 -11.69
C VAL A 55 -15.57 0.35 -10.85
N ALA A 56 -14.32 0.53 -11.25
CA ALA A 56 -13.38 1.48 -10.69
C ALA A 56 -13.16 2.63 -11.69
N SER A 57 -13.06 3.85 -11.19
CA SER A 57 -12.83 5.03 -12.04
C SER A 57 -11.40 5.01 -12.58
N VAL A 58 -11.24 4.91 -13.91
CA VAL A 58 -9.94 5.01 -14.58
C VAL A 58 -9.83 6.41 -15.19
N GLY A 59 -8.92 7.22 -14.66
CA GLY A 59 -8.59 8.53 -15.23
C GLY A 59 -7.43 8.43 -16.21
N HIS A 60 -7.64 8.77 -17.48
CA HIS A 60 -6.56 8.98 -18.46
C HIS A 60 -5.91 10.37 -18.34
N ASN A 61 -6.37 11.21 -17.40
CA ASN A 61 -5.85 12.55 -17.15
C ASN A 61 -4.82 12.53 -16.00
N LEU A 62 -3.83 13.44 -16.05
CA LEU A 62 -2.77 13.62 -15.04
C LEU A 62 -3.26 13.90 -13.59
N LYS A 63 -4.57 14.02 -13.37
CA LYS A 63 -5.17 14.09 -12.04
C LYS A 63 -5.46 12.68 -11.55
N SER A 64 -4.88 12.25 -10.43
CA SER A 64 -5.25 10.98 -9.80
C SER A 64 -6.73 11.02 -9.38
N HIS A 65 -7.55 10.09 -9.88
CA HIS A 65 -9.00 10.06 -9.61
C HIS A 65 -9.35 9.26 -8.35
N THR A 66 -8.44 8.42 -7.85
CA THR A 66 -8.61 7.66 -6.60
C THR A 66 -8.08 8.45 -5.41
N SER A 67 -8.71 9.58 -5.13
CA SER A 67 -8.46 10.34 -3.90
C SER A 67 -9.10 9.69 -2.67
N GLN A 68 -9.77 8.55 -2.81
CA GLN A 68 -10.33 7.74 -1.72
C GLN A 68 -10.11 6.25 -2.02
N LEU A 69 -10.03 5.45 -0.96
CA LEU A 69 -9.95 3.99 -1.06
C LEU A 69 -11.31 3.44 -1.49
N GLN A 70 -11.33 2.62 -2.54
CA GLN A 70 -12.55 2.01 -3.08
C GLN A 70 -12.49 0.50 -2.93
N HIS A 71 -13.66 -0.14 -2.88
CA HIS A 71 -13.75 -1.59 -2.89
C HIS A 71 -14.74 -2.05 -3.94
N VAL A 72 -14.43 -3.17 -4.58
CA VAL A 72 -15.26 -3.83 -5.59
C VAL A 72 -15.56 -5.24 -5.11
N VAL A 73 -16.84 -5.60 -5.10
CA VAL A 73 -17.30 -6.93 -4.76
C VAL A 73 -17.47 -7.73 -6.05
N ILE A 74 -16.71 -8.82 -6.18
CA ILE A 74 -16.89 -9.79 -7.24
C ILE A 74 -17.66 -10.99 -6.66
N GLU A 75 -18.86 -11.19 -7.19
CA GLU A 75 -19.74 -12.32 -6.86
C GLU A 75 -19.58 -13.43 -7.91
N GLY A 76 -19.86 -14.69 -7.54
CA GLY A 76 -19.81 -15.82 -8.49
C GLY A 76 -19.21 -17.11 -7.94
N GLY A 77 -18.65 -17.10 -6.72
CA GLY A 77 -18.15 -18.29 -6.03
C GLY A 77 -18.83 -18.54 -4.68
N ARG A 78 -18.33 -19.53 -3.92
CA ARG A 78 -18.79 -19.81 -2.54
C ARG A 78 -18.49 -18.65 -1.57
N ASN A 79 -17.50 -17.83 -1.90
CA ASN A 79 -17.00 -16.71 -1.11
C ASN A 79 -16.97 -15.47 -2.01
N ARG A 80 -17.38 -14.30 -1.51
CA ARG A 80 -17.25 -13.03 -2.26
C ARG A 80 -15.79 -12.60 -2.24
N ILE A 81 -15.30 -12.09 -3.36
CA ILE A 81 -13.96 -11.50 -3.45
C ILE A 81 -14.12 -9.99 -3.36
N ILE A 82 -13.39 -9.39 -2.44
CA ILE A 82 -13.37 -7.95 -2.17
C ILE A 82 -12.03 -7.42 -2.65
N LEU A 83 -12.03 -6.84 -3.85
CA LEU A 83 -10.88 -6.14 -4.39
C LEU A 83 -10.84 -4.74 -3.80
N VAL A 84 -9.71 -4.36 -3.19
CA VAL A 84 -9.56 -3.04 -2.58
C VAL A 84 -8.64 -2.21 -3.46
N ASP A 85 -9.20 -1.22 -4.15
CA ASP A 85 -8.42 -0.24 -4.91
C ASP A 85 -7.86 0.80 -3.93
N THR A 86 -6.55 0.91 -3.88
CA THR A 86 -5.86 1.83 -2.98
C THR A 86 -5.34 3.04 -3.76
N PRO A 87 -5.36 4.26 -3.19
CA PRO A 87 -4.59 5.37 -3.75
C PRO A 87 -3.09 4.99 -3.84
N GLY A 88 -2.39 5.48 -4.85
CA GLY A 88 -0.96 5.18 -4.99
C GLY A 88 -0.09 6.02 -4.05
N PHE A 89 0.98 5.43 -3.49
CA PHE A 89 1.92 6.08 -2.56
C PHE A 89 2.84 7.17 -3.16
N ASP A 90 2.45 7.76 -4.28
CA ASP A 90 3.16 8.88 -4.92
C ASP A 90 2.11 9.81 -5.54
N ASP A 91 0.99 10.01 -4.83
CA ASP A 91 -0.12 10.83 -5.31
C ASP A 91 0.19 12.31 -5.13
N THR A 92 0.11 13.08 -6.22
CA THR A 92 0.36 14.52 -6.20
C THR A 92 -0.63 15.29 -5.32
N PHE A 93 -1.82 14.72 -5.05
CA PHE A 93 -2.92 15.39 -4.37
C PHE A 93 -3.16 14.90 -2.94
N VAL A 94 -2.62 13.73 -2.57
CA VAL A 94 -2.85 13.12 -1.26
C VAL A 94 -1.51 12.75 -0.61
N GLU A 95 -1.33 13.18 0.64
CA GLU A 95 -0.15 12.89 1.43
C GLU A 95 0.00 11.38 1.74
N ASP A 96 1.21 10.83 1.62
CA ASP A 96 1.50 9.41 1.89
C ASP A 96 1.06 8.96 3.29
N SER A 97 1.21 9.83 4.29
CA SER A 97 0.75 9.54 5.65
C SER A 97 -0.77 9.33 5.74
N GLU A 98 -1.53 10.03 4.92
CA GLU A 98 -2.98 9.91 4.83
C GLU A 98 -3.39 8.69 3.99
N ILE A 99 -2.64 8.38 2.94
CA ILE A 99 -2.82 7.15 2.14
C ILE A 99 -2.60 5.92 3.02
N LEU A 100 -1.46 5.87 3.73
CA LEU A 100 -1.15 4.80 4.67
C LEU A 100 -2.25 4.66 5.73
N ARG A 101 -2.74 5.79 6.28
CA ARG A 101 -3.82 5.77 7.27
C ARG A 101 -5.08 5.12 6.72
N ARG A 102 -5.53 5.51 5.54
CA ARG A 102 -6.77 4.98 4.94
C ARG A 102 -6.67 3.48 4.69
N ILE A 103 -5.54 3.02 4.17
CA ILE A 103 -5.26 1.60 3.97
C ILE A 103 -5.28 0.87 5.32
N ALA A 104 -4.58 1.41 6.32
CA ALA A 104 -4.49 0.81 7.64
C ALA A 104 -5.85 0.72 8.34
N VAL A 105 -6.66 1.79 8.27
CA VAL A 105 -8.02 1.86 8.82
C VAL A 105 -8.92 0.81 8.16
N TRP A 106 -8.92 0.75 6.82
CA TRP A 106 -9.75 -0.22 6.10
C TRP A 106 -9.35 -1.66 6.41
N LEU A 107 -8.04 -1.94 6.46
CA LEU A 107 -7.52 -3.27 6.80
C LEU A 107 -7.79 -3.65 8.26
N ALA A 108 -7.62 -2.72 9.21
CA ALA A 108 -7.90 -2.97 10.62
C ALA A 108 -9.39 -3.24 10.86
N LYS A 109 -10.27 -2.45 10.22
CA LYS A 109 -11.73 -2.65 10.34
C LYS A 109 -12.17 -3.97 9.72
N SER A 110 -11.76 -4.27 8.47
CA SER A 110 -12.09 -5.54 7.81
C SER A 110 -11.56 -6.75 8.60
N TYR A 111 -10.38 -6.64 9.20
CA TYR A 111 -9.84 -7.67 10.09
C TYR A 111 -10.72 -7.85 11.33
N SER A 112 -11.08 -6.76 12.01
CA SER A 112 -11.96 -6.75 13.18
C SER A 112 -13.36 -7.31 12.87
N ASP A 113 -13.83 -7.18 11.63
CA ASP A 113 -15.10 -7.73 11.14
C ASP A 113 -14.98 -9.19 10.67
N ASN A 114 -13.86 -9.86 10.99
CA ASN A 114 -13.57 -11.25 10.65
C ASN A 114 -13.50 -11.57 9.14
N MET A 115 -13.30 -10.56 8.28
CA MET A 115 -13.00 -10.79 6.86
C MET A 115 -11.57 -11.35 6.71
N LYS A 116 -11.33 -12.21 5.73
CA LYS A 116 -10.03 -12.88 5.55
C LYS A 116 -9.20 -12.19 4.49
N LEU A 117 -7.98 -11.79 4.81
CA LEU A 117 -7.03 -11.31 3.80
C LEU A 117 -6.35 -12.54 3.17
N ALA A 118 -6.70 -12.86 1.94
CA ALA A 118 -6.14 -14.03 1.25
C ALA A 118 -4.78 -13.73 0.62
N GLY A 119 -4.57 -12.49 0.18
CA GLY A 119 -3.33 -12.04 -0.43
C GLY A 119 -3.33 -10.54 -0.68
N VAL A 120 -2.17 -10.03 -1.08
CA VAL A 120 -1.99 -8.62 -1.45
C VAL A 120 -1.32 -8.57 -2.82
N VAL A 121 -1.83 -7.75 -3.72
CA VAL A 121 -1.18 -7.52 -5.02
C VAL A 121 -0.42 -6.21 -4.94
N TYR A 122 0.90 -6.26 -5.12
CA TYR A 122 1.73 -5.09 -5.33
C TYR A 122 2.06 -4.96 -6.82
N MET A 123 1.59 -3.89 -7.45
CA MET A 123 1.74 -3.64 -8.88
C MET A 123 2.95 -2.76 -9.17
N HIS A 124 3.68 -3.10 -10.23
CA HIS A 124 4.80 -2.34 -10.76
C HIS A 124 4.76 -2.30 -12.28
N GLU A 125 5.00 -1.13 -12.85
CA GLU A 125 4.96 -0.90 -14.29
C GLU A 125 6.30 -1.31 -14.92
N ILE A 126 6.28 -2.26 -15.84
CA ILE A 126 7.50 -2.76 -16.48
C ILE A 126 8.13 -1.73 -17.44
N SER A 127 7.36 -0.72 -17.85
CA SER A 127 7.82 0.34 -18.75
C SER A 127 8.72 1.38 -18.09
N GLN A 128 8.75 1.44 -16.76
CA GLN A 128 9.70 2.29 -16.03
C GLN A 128 11.14 1.82 -16.24
N THR A 129 11.99 2.75 -16.66
CA THR A 129 13.40 2.47 -16.99
C THR A 129 14.28 2.33 -15.75
N ARG A 130 13.84 2.90 -14.61
CA ARG A 130 14.57 2.92 -13.34
C ARG A 130 13.59 2.81 -12.20
N MET A 131 13.93 2.02 -11.18
CA MET A 131 13.25 2.12 -9.90
C MET A 131 13.74 3.37 -9.18
N LEU A 132 12.92 4.43 -9.17
CA LEU A 132 13.22 5.67 -8.49
C LEU A 132 13.39 5.44 -6.98
N GLY A 133 14.16 6.32 -6.32
CA GLY A 133 14.39 6.25 -4.88
C GLY A 133 13.09 6.23 -4.07
N THR A 134 12.07 6.98 -4.51
CA THR A 134 10.73 7.01 -3.90
C THR A 134 10.03 5.66 -4.03
N ALA A 135 9.99 5.06 -5.23
CA ALA A 135 9.41 3.74 -5.47
C ALA A 135 10.04 2.65 -4.57
N ARG A 136 11.36 2.73 -4.32
CA ARG A 136 12.04 1.82 -3.38
C ARG A 136 11.59 2.01 -1.94
N LYS A 137 11.46 3.26 -1.48
CA LYS A 137 10.98 3.54 -0.12
C LYS A 137 9.51 3.15 0.05
N ASN A 138 8.70 3.30 -0.98
CA ASN A 138 7.30 2.85 -1.00
C ASN A 138 7.18 1.33 -0.94
N LEU A 139 8.03 0.61 -1.67
CA LEU A 139 8.13 -0.84 -1.56
C LEU A 139 8.59 -1.30 -0.16
N ASP A 140 9.57 -0.61 0.45
CA ASP A 140 10.01 -0.93 1.81
C ASP A 140 8.88 -0.71 2.83
N MET A 141 8.19 0.43 2.78
CA MET A 141 7.03 0.69 3.64
C MET A 141 5.92 -0.36 3.42
N PHE A 142 5.63 -0.74 2.16
CA PHE A 142 4.70 -1.83 1.83
C PHE A 142 5.14 -3.15 2.48
N ASN A 143 6.42 -3.49 2.42
CA ASN A 143 6.95 -4.70 3.04
C ASN A 143 6.76 -4.70 4.55
N LYS A 144 6.91 -3.54 5.21
CA LYS A 144 6.66 -3.40 6.65
C LYS A 144 5.17 -3.47 7.00
N LEU A 145 4.30 -3.01 6.11
CA LEU A 145 2.84 -3.14 6.24
C LEU A 145 2.42 -4.61 6.19
N CYS A 146 2.93 -5.36 5.21
CA CYS A 146 2.66 -6.78 5.05
C CYS A 146 3.28 -7.62 6.18
N GLY A 147 4.54 -7.35 6.50
CA GLY A 147 5.32 -8.12 7.45
C GLY A 147 5.84 -9.45 6.88
N ARG A 148 6.84 -10.00 7.56
CA ARG A 148 7.62 -11.16 7.07
C ARG A 148 6.77 -12.42 6.90
N GLU A 149 5.82 -12.67 7.79
CA GLU A 149 4.99 -13.89 7.74
C GLU A 149 3.99 -13.89 6.59
N ALA A 150 3.41 -12.72 6.28
CA ALA A 150 2.43 -12.55 5.21
C ALA A 150 3.09 -12.28 3.85
N THR A 151 4.42 -12.12 3.77
CA THR A 151 5.15 -11.85 2.52
C THR A 151 4.88 -12.94 1.47
N LYS A 152 4.72 -14.20 1.89
CA LYS A 152 4.35 -15.33 1.01
C LYS A 152 2.95 -15.21 0.37
N ASN A 153 2.11 -14.31 0.88
CA ASN A 153 0.79 -14.03 0.31
C ASN A 153 0.81 -12.82 -0.64
N VAL A 154 1.99 -12.22 -0.85
CA VAL A 154 2.14 -11.08 -1.76
C VAL A 154 2.36 -11.60 -3.18
N ILE A 155 1.56 -11.09 -4.11
CA ILE A 155 1.81 -11.17 -5.54
C ILE A 155 2.44 -9.88 -5.99
N LEU A 156 3.64 -9.98 -6.55
CA LEU A 156 4.33 -8.89 -7.22
C LEU A 156 3.89 -8.92 -8.69
N ALA A 157 2.91 -8.11 -9.04
CA ALA A 157 2.34 -8.08 -10.37
C ALA A 157 3.04 -7.02 -11.24
N THR A 158 3.44 -7.40 -12.45
CA THR A 158 4.00 -6.46 -13.43
C THR A 158 2.96 -6.07 -14.46
N THR A 159 2.91 -4.78 -14.84
CA THR A 159 1.93 -4.22 -15.79
C THR A 159 2.57 -3.51 -16.97
N LYS A 160 1.73 -3.09 -17.93
CA LYS A 160 2.09 -2.31 -19.12
C LYS A 160 3.09 -3.01 -20.03
N TRP A 161 2.92 -4.32 -20.17
CA TRP A 161 3.75 -5.16 -21.04
C TRP A 161 3.68 -4.75 -22.50
N SER A 162 2.56 -4.17 -22.94
CA SER A 162 2.35 -3.64 -24.29
C SER A 162 3.14 -2.38 -24.62
N GLU A 163 3.65 -1.65 -23.61
CA GLU A 163 4.38 -0.39 -23.81
C GLU A 163 5.89 -0.60 -24.09
N VAL A 164 6.40 -1.83 -23.93
CA VAL A 164 7.83 -2.13 -24.04
C VAL A 164 8.05 -3.35 -24.94
N LYS A 165 9.16 -3.34 -25.68
CA LYS A 165 9.59 -4.51 -26.45
C LYS A 165 9.74 -5.74 -25.53
N PRO A 166 9.24 -6.93 -25.95
CA PRO A 166 9.21 -8.11 -25.08
C PRO A 166 10.56 -8.51 -24.46
N ASP A 167 11.66 -8.36 -25.20
CA ASP A 167 13.01 -8.67 -24.75
C ASP A 167 13.49 -7.71 -23.64
N VAL A 168 13.16 -6.42 -23.78
CA VAL A 168 13.47 -5.40 -22.76
C VAL A 168 12.62 -5.62 -21.51
N ALA A 169 11.32 -5.89 -21.67
CA ALA A 169 10.42 -6.16 -20.55
C ALA A 169 10.86 -7.40 -19.75
N ALA A 170 11.22 -8.50 -20.44
CA ALA A 170 11.72 -9.72 -19.80
C ALA A 170 13.04 -9.50 -19.02
N ARG A 171 13.96 -8.68 -19.57
CA ARG A 171 15.20 -8.29 -18.87
C ARG A 171 14.89 -7.49 -17.60
N ARG A 172 13.98 -6.52 -17.67
CA ARG A 172 13.56 -5.72 -16.51
C ARG A 172 12.86 -6.57 -15.45
N GLU A 173 12.00 -7.49 -15.85
CA GLU A 173 11.35 -8.42 -14.90
C GLU A 173 12.39 -9.28 -14.17
N THR A 174 13.42 -9.75 -14.90
CA THR A 174 14.53 -10.49 -14.32
C THR A 174 15.31 -9.63 -13.32
N GLN A 175 15.56 -8.36 -13.65
CA GLN A 175 16.23 -7.41 -12.76
C GLN A 175 15.40 -7.16 -11.49
N LEU A 176 14.09 -6.91 -11.62
CA LEU A 176 13.19 -6.75 -10.49
C LEU A 176 13.27 -7.96 -9.56
N LYS A 177 13.18 -9.19 -10.10
CA LYS A 177 13.29 -10.44 -9.34
C LYS A 177 14.62 -10.60 -8.60
N LYS A 178 15.73 -10.21 -9.22
CA LYS A 178 17.09 -10.44 -8.69
C LYS A 178 17.61 -9.35 -7.76
N GLU A 179 17.14 -8.12 -7.92
CA GLU A 179 17.67 -6.96 -7.20
C GLU A 179 16.63 -6.37 -6.24
N HIS A 180 15.50 -5.94 -6.78
CA HIS A 180 14.53 -5.14 -6.03
C HIS A 180 13.55 -5.98 -5.20
N TRP A 181 13.19 -7.17 -5.69
CA TRP A 181 12.24 -8.09 -5.06
C TRP A 181 12.89 -9.35 -4.51
N ALA A 182 14.22 -9.44 -4.55
CA ALA A 182 14.96 -10.65 -4.20
C ALA A 182 14.62 -11.17 -2.80
N GLU A 183 14.51 -10.28 -1.81
CA GLU A 183 14.14 -10.64 -0.45
C GLU A 183 12.70 -11.17 -0.36
N MET A 184 11.75 -10.50 -1.01
CA MET A 184 10.34 -10.91 -1.01
C MET A 184 10.13 -12.25 -1.71
N VAL A 185 10.76 -12.44 -2.88
CA VAL A 185 10.74 -13.70 -3.62
C VAL A 185 11.36 -14.82 -2.78
N LYS A 186 12.49 -14.56 -2.09
CA LYS A 186 13.10 -15.51 -1.16
C LYS A 186 12.18 -15.87 0.01
N LEU A 187 11.36 -14.93 0.47
CA LEU A 187 10.35 -15.14 1.51
C LEU A 187 9.04 -15.75 1.00
N GLY A 188 8.94 -16.03 -0.31
CA GLY A 188 7.84 -16.77 -0.93
C GLY A 188 6.82 -15.93 -1.69
N SER A 189 7.06 -14.64 -1.92
CA SER A 189 6.21 -13.86 -2.83
C SER A 189 6.31 -14.39 -4.26
N THR A 190 5.17 -14.46 -4.94
CA THR A 190 5.10 -14.89 -6.35
C THR A 190 5.12 -13.67 -7.26
N VAL A 191 5.82 -13.76 -8.40
CA VAL A 191 5.80 -12.72 -9.43
C VAL A 191 4.92 -13.18 -10.59
N LEU A 192 3.93 -12.38 -10.96
CA LEU A 192 3.00 -12.65 -12.07
C LEU A 192 2.91 -11.44 -13.00
N ARG A 193 2.44 -11.67 -14.22
CA ARG A 193 2.25 -10.64 -15.24
C ARG A 193 0.76 -10.35 -15.38
N PHE A 194 0.41 -9.07 -15.40
CA PHE A 194 -0.89 -8.63 -15.87
C PHE A 194 -0.72 -8.05 -17.27
N GLU A 195 -1.30 -8.73 -18.26
CA GLU A 195 -1.14 -8.44 -19.68
C GLU A 195 -2.40 -7.75 -20.24
N ASP A 196 -3.09 -6.99 -19.40
CA ASP A 196 -4.31 -6.22 -19.73
C ASP A 196 -5.50 -7.09 -20.19
N THR A 197 -5.46 -8.40 -19.92
CA THR A 197 -6.53 -9.36 -20.24
C THR A 197 -7.25 -9.87 -19.00
N GLN A 198 -8.51 -10.27 -19.17
CA GLN A 198 -9.30 -10.84 -18.06
C GLN A 198 -8.67 -12.16 -17.57
N GLU A 199 -8.09 -12.96 -18.46
CA GLU A 199 -7.40 -14.21 -18.15
C GLU A 199 -6.17 -13.97 -17.26
N SER A 200 -5.33 -12.99 -17.58
CA SER A 200 -4.16 -12.66 -16.77
C SER A 200 -4.54 -12.06 -15.41
N ALA A 201 -5.64 -11.30 -15.36
CA ALA A 201 -6.17 -10.77 -14.10
C ALA A 201 -6.69 -11.88 -13.17
N TRP A 202 -7.48 -12.83 -13.71
CA TRP A 202 -7.97 -13.98 -12.96
C TRP A 202 -6.84 -14.93 -12.57
N ALA A 203 -5.83 -15.15 -13.41
CA ALA A 203 -4.66 -15.96 -13.04
C ALA A 203 -3.97 -15.46 -11.76
N ILE A 204 -3.92 -14.14 -11.55
CA ILE A 204 -3.40 -13.53 -10.31
C ILE A 204 -4.33 -13.83 -9.12
N VAL A 205 -5.63 -13.62 -9.27
CA VAL A 205 -6.60 -13.82 -8.18
C VAL A 205 -6.78 -15.30 -7.83
N ASP A 206 -6.82 -16.19 -8.81
CA ASP A 206 -6.92 -17.63 -8.61
C ASP A 206 -5.70 -18.16 -7.87
N HIS A 207 -4.50 -17.69 -8.21
CA HIS A 207 -3.28 -18.05 -7.47
C HIS A 207 -3.36 -17.66 -5.98
N ILE A 208 -3.92 -16.49 -5.68
CA ILE A 208 -4.16 -16.02 -4.30
C ILE A 208 -5.19 -16.93 -3.61
N ILE A 209 -6.32 -17.21 -4.26
CA ILE A 209 -7.39 -18.04 -3.70
C ILE A 209 -6.88 -19.46 -3.43
N GLU A 210 -6.14 -20.06 -4.34
CA GLU A 210 -5.53 -21.38 -4.15
C GLU A 210 -4.52 -21.39 -3.00
N SER A 211 -3.67 -20.37 -2.92
CA SER A 211 -2.70 -20.26 -1.84
C SER A 211 -3.35 -20.05 -0.47
N SER A 212 -4.50 -19.36 -0.41
CA SER A 212 -5.28 -19.15 0.81
C SER A 212 -5.91 -20.43 1.39
N LYS A 213 -6.08 -21.47 0.57
CA LYS A 213 -6.63 -22.77 1.00
C LYS A 213 -5.59 -23.65 1.70
N LYS A 214 -4.30 -23.31 1.65
CA LYS A 214 -3.20 -24.09 2.24
C LYS A 214 -3.29 -24.07 3.77
N LYS A 215 -2.91 -25.18 4.44
CA LYS A 215 -3.02 -25.34 5.91
C LYS A 215 -2.27 -24.26 6.74
N ASN A 216 -1.22 -23.67 6.16
CA ASN A 216 -0.38 -22.65 6.80
C ASN A 216 -0.63 -21.25 6.19
N ALA A 217 -1.79 -21.04 5.56
CA ALA A 217 -2.17 -19.74 5.04
C ALA A 217 -2.23 -18.72 6.17
N VAL A 218 -1.60 -17.57 5.95
CA VAL A 218 -1.73 -16.41 6.80
C VAL A 218 -2.95 -15.63 6.30
N ASP A 219 -3.81 -15.16 7.20
CA ASP A 219 -5.08 -14.50 6.86
C ASP A 219 -5.12 -13.01 7.25
N ALA A 220 -3.96 -12.47 7.63
CA ALA A 220 -3.78 -11.08 8.04
C ALA A 220 -2.36 -10.59 7.77
N VAL A 221 -2.23 -9.30 7.47
CA VAL A 221 -0.93 -8.62 7.37
C VAL A 221 -0.51 -8.03 8.72
N GLN A 222 0.77 -7.73 8.88
CA GLN A 222 1.35 -7.21 10.13
C GLN A 222 0.61 -5.97 10.64
N ILE A 223 0.24 -5.01 9.78
CA ILE A 223 -0.45 -3.81 10.23
C ILE A 223 -1.81 -4.10 10.90
N GLN A 224 -2.52 -5.14 10.45
CA GLN A 224 -3.80 -5.56 11.06
C GLN A 224 -3.55 -6.10 12.47
N LEU A 225 -2.55 -6.96 12.63
CA LEU A 225 -2.18 -7.52 13.93
C LEU A 225 -1.69 -6.42 14.90
N GLU A 226 -0.87 -5.50 14.41
CA GLU A 226 -0.35 -4.40 15.22
C GLU A 226 -1.46 -3.47 15.72
N MET A 227 -2.39 -3.08 14.85
CA MET A 227 -3.43 -2.13 15.22
C MET A 227 -4.60 -2.76 15.97
N VAL A 228 -4.93 -4.02 15.72
CA VAL A 228 -6.11 -4.69 16.29
C VAL A 228 -5.75 -5.58 17.47
N GLU A 229 -4.75 -6.45 17.33
CA GLU A 229 -4.39 -7.40 18.39
C GLU A 229 -3.49 -6.75 19.46
N VAL A 230 -2.53 -5.93 19.02
CA VAL A 230 -1.57 -5.23 19.90
C VAL A 230 -2.04 -3.81 20.26
N GLU A 231 -3.09 -3.30 19.61
CA GLU A 231 -3.65 -1.96 19.86
C GLU A 231 -2.62 -0.81 19.75
N LYS A 232 -1.66 -0.96 18.84
CA LYS A 232 -0.73 0.11 18.43
C LYS A 232 -1.50 1.19 17.68
N LEU A 233 -1.10 2.45 17.90
CA LEU A 233 -1.47 3.53 16.98
C LEU A 233 -0.76 3.33 15.64
N LEU A 234 -1.30 3.88 14.56
CA LEU A 234 -0.64 3.81 13.24
C LEU A 234 0.82 4.28 13.29
N ALA A 235 1.10 5.37 14.00
CA ALA A 235 2.44 5.91 14.19
C ALA A 235 3.41 4.97 14.92
N GLU A 236 2.89 3.95 15.62
CA GLU A 236 3.66 2.95 16.37
C GLU A 236 3.87 1.65 15.58
N THR A 237 3.13 1.44 14.49
CA THR A 237 3.30 0.31 13.56
C THR A 237 4.64 0.38 12.84
N GLU A 238 5.16 -0.76 12.38
CA GLU A 238 6.41 -0.77 11.63
C GLU A 238 6.30 0.01 10.30
N ALA A 239 5.15 -0.06 9.63
CA ALA A 239 4.87 0.73 8.43
C ALA A 239 4.86 2.24 8.72
N GLY A 240 4.16 2.68 9.78
CA GLY A 240 4.08 4.08 10.17
C GLY A 240 5.43 4.66 10.60
N ARG A 241 6.24 3.87 11.33
CA ARG A 241 7.62 4.24 11.69
C ARG A 241 8.51 4.39 10.46
N THR A 242 8.41 3.45 9.53
CA THR A 242 9.19 3.44 8.28
C THR A 242 8.85 4.65 7.42
N LEU A 243 7.56 4.96 7.23
CA LEU A 243 7.14 6.16 6.51
C LEU A 243 7.65 7.43 7.20
N ARG A 244 7.54 7.51 8.53
CA ARG A 244 8.03 8.67 9.29
C ARG A 244 9.55 8.87 9.15
N TYR A 245 10.33 7.77 9.11
CA TYR A 245 11.76 7.84 8.85
C TYR A 245 12.05 8.38 7.44
N THR A 246 11.40 7.81 6.42
CA THR A 246 11.48 8.27 5.03
C THR A 246 11.16 9.75 4.87
N LEU A 247 10.10 10.23 5.53
CA LEU A 247 9.70 11.64 5.49
C LEU A 247 10.73 12.56 6.15
N ARG A 248 11.41 12.10 7.21
CA ARG A 248 12.49 12.89 7.85
C ARG A 248 13.70 13.02 6.95
N GLU A 249 14.12 11.95 6.28
CA GLU A 249 15.20 12.02 5.30
C GLU A 249 14.85 12.97 4.15
N LEU A 250 13.60 12.90 3.67
CA LEU A 250 13.11 13.79 2.63
C LEU A 250 13.14 15.26 3.08
N LEU A 251 12.69 15.54 4.31
CA LEU A 251 12.72 16.88 4.90
C LEU A 251 14.15 17.41 5.03
N GLU A 252 15.10 16.58 5.45
CA GLU A 252 16.52 16.97 5.54
C GLU A 252 17.10 17.31 4.17
N ALA A 253 16.82 16.49 3.16
CA ALA A 253 17.24 16.75 1.78
C ALA A 253 16.65 18.08 1.24
N GLN A 254 15.36 18.33 1.46
CA GLN A 254 14.69 19.57 1.03
C GLN A 254 15.25 20.82 1.74
N LYS A 255 15.55 20.73 3.04
CA LYS A 255 16.18 21.82 3.80
C LYS A 255 17.59 22.13 3.32
N GLN A 256 18.38 21.10 3.00
CA GLN A 256 19.72 21.29 2.42
C GLN A 256 19.63 21.93 1.04
N MET A 257 18.66 21.55 0.23
CA MET A 257 18.40 22.17 -1.07
C MET A 257 18.04 23.65 -0.93
N ALA A 258 17.13 24.00 -0.01
CA ALA A 258 16.77 25.39 0.30
C ALA A 258 18.01 26.23 0.71
N ALA A 259 18.85 25.69 1.59
CA ALA A 259 20.04 26.38 2.07
C ALA A 259 21.08 26.61 0.96
N ARG A 260 21.17 25.71 -0.04
CA ARG A 260 22.01 25.89 -1.23
C ARG A 260 21.43 26.95 -2.17
N MET A 261 20.12 26.95 -2.35
CA MET A 261 19.42 27.92 -3.21
C MET A 261 19.56 29.36 -2.70
N GLN A 262 19.44 29.57 -1.39
CA GLN A 262 19.63 30.90 -0.78
C GLN A 262 21.04 31.49 -0.97
N LYS A 263 22.06 30.64 -1.22
CA LYS A 263 23.44 31.08 -1.47
C LYS A 263 23.72 31.38 -2.96
N GLY A 264 22.81 31.05 -3.87
CA GLY A 264 23.05 31.01 -5.32
C GLY A 264 22.81 32.29 -6.12
N GLY A 265 22.18 33.33 -5.56
CA GLY A 265 21.88 34.58 -6.29
C GLY A 265 20.74 34.45 -7.30
N GLY A 266 19.93 35.52 -7.42
CA GLY A 266 18.59 35.50 -8.00
C GLY A 266 18.53 35.50 -9.53
N ASP A 267 17.69 34.62 -10.05
CA ASP A 267 17.07 34.73 -11.37
C ASP A 267 15.60 34.29 -11.22
N GLY A 268 14.68 34.75 -12.07
CA GLY A 268 13.22 34.57 -11.85
C GLY A 268 12.77 33.12 -11.66
N ASN A 269 13.43 32.18 -12.33
CA ASN A 269 13.19 30.73 -12.22
C ASN A 269 13.56 30.17 -10.83
N MET A 270 14.46 30.84 -10.10
CA MET A 270 14.88 30.45 -8.76
C MET A 270 13.80 30.72 -7.70
N ASN A 271 13.00 31.77 -7.88
CA ASN A 271 11.93 32.10 -6.94
C ASN A 271 10.81 31.05 -6.96
N GLU A 272 10.42 30.59 -8.15
CA GLU A 272 9.43 29.50 -8.30
C GLU A 272 9.93 28.19 -7.69
N MET A 273 11.20 27.83 -7.93
CA MET A 273 11.80 26.63 -7.32
C MET A 273 11.90 26.72 -5.80
N VAL A 274 12.19 27.91 -5.25
CA VAL A 274 12.22 28.14 -3.79
C VAL A 274 10.82 27.98 -3.21
N GLU A 275 9.80 28.60 -3.81
CA GLU A 275 8.42 28.48 -3.35
C GLU A 275 7.92 27.04 -3.42
N GLU A 276 8.20 26.33 -4.52
CA GLU A 276 7.86 24.91 -4.66
C GLU A 276 8.53 24.06 -3.56
N ASN A 277 9.81 24.32 -3.25
CA ASN A 277 10.53 23.60 -2.21
C ASN A 277 10.00 23.93 -0.80
N GLU A 278 9.63 25.18 -0.52
CA GLU A 278 8.99 25.57 0.75
C GLU A 278 7.63 24.88 0.95
N ASN A 279 6.83 24.79 -0.11
CA ASN A 279 5.57 24.06 -0.09
C ASN A 279 5.79 22.57 0.19
N LYS A 280 6.79 21.95 -0.44
CA LYS A 280 7.19 20.55 -0.18
C LYS A 280 7.67 20.34 1.27
N ILE A 281 8.45 21.27 1.83
CA ILE A 281 8.88 21.24 3.25
C ILE A 281 7.68 21.29 4.18
N ARG A 282 6.73 22.20 3.91
CA ARG A 282 5.53 22.38 4.74
C ARG A 282 4.65 21.13 4.71
N SER A 283 4.40 20.54 3.54
CA SER A 283 3.66 19.28 3.43
C SER A 283 4.39 18.15 4.17
N THR A 284 5.69 17.97 3.94
CA THR A 284 6.47 16.91 4.62
C THR A 284 6.42 17.05 6.15
N LEU A 285 6.48 18.27 6.68
CA LEU A 285 6.32 18.54 8.12
C LEU A 285 4.92 18.16 8.63
N ASN A 286 3.86 18.46 7.87
CA ASN A 286 2.50 18.08 8.22
C ASN A 286 2.34 16.57 8.28
N GLN A 287 2.89 15.84 7.31
CA GLN A 287 2.89 14.38 7.29
C GLN A 287 3.62 13.78 8.50
N ILE A 288 4.79 14.31 8.86
CA ILE A 288 5.53 13.88 10.05
C ILE A 288 4.70 14.12 11.33
N ARG A 289 3.99 15.26 11.40
CA ARG A 289 3.12 15.58 12.53
C ARG A 289 1.93 14.63 12.64
N ALA A 290 1.33 14.25 11.51
CA ALA A 290 0.25 13.27 11.47
C ALA A 290 0.68 11.89 12.01
N LEU A 291 1.97 11.56 11.91
CA LEU A 291 2.58 10.33 12.43
C LEU A 291 3.27 10.53 13.80
N ASN A 292 2.90 11.55 14.57
CA ASN A 292 3.42 11.73 15.93
C ASN A 292 2.69 10.85 16.95
N ILE A 293 3.47 10.20 17.81
CA ILE A 293 2.95 9.47 18.97
C ILE A 293 2.66 10.48 20.08
N PRO A 294 1.44 10.50 20.66
CA PRO A 294 1.10 11.37 21.78
C PRO A 294 2.07 11.21 22.96
N LEU A 295 2.38 12.32 23.64
CA LEU A 295 3.30 12.33 24.80
C LEU A 295 2.90 11.33 25.89
N SER A 296 1.60 11.21 26.18
CA SER A 296 1.06 10.25 27.15
C SER A 296 1.44 8.79 26.83
N ARG A 297 1.39 8.40 25.55
CA ARG A 297 1.80 7.07 25.07
C ARG A 297 3.31 6.85 25.17
N ARG A 298 4.11 7.89 24.87
CA ARG A 298 5.58 7.81 24.98
C ARG A 298 6.02 7.60 26.43
N ILE A 299 5.39 8.31 27.36
CA ILE A 299 5.65 8.18 28.81
C ILE A 299 5.29 6.76 29.29
N LEU A 300 4.10 6.24 28.94
CA LEU A 300 3.68 4.88 29.32
C LEU A 300 4.66 3.79 28.81
N SER A 301 5.21 3.97 27.60
CA SER A 301 6.19 3.03 27.04
C SER A 301 7.54 3.02 27.77
N ILE A 302 7.94 4.15 28.37
CA ILE A 302 9.19 4.26 29.15
C ILE A 302 9.04 3.62 30.53
N PHE A 303 7.84 3.69 31.12
CA PHE A 303 7.58 3.16 32.47
C PHE A 303 7.08 1.69 32.49
N GLY A 304 7.12 0.98 31.37
CA GLY A 304 6.82 -0.47 31.33
C GLY A 304 5.36 -0.84 31.58
N PHE A 305 4.43 0.13 31.59
CA PHE A 305 3.00 -0.14 31.74
C PHE A 305 2.37 -0.47 30.37
N SER A 306 2.72 -1.63 29.81
CA SER A 306 1.95 -2.23 28.71
C SER A 306 0.99 -3.26 29.30
N LYS A 307 -0.31 -2.94 29.32
CA LYS A 307 -1.39 -3.93 29.47
C LYS A 307 -1.88 -4.32 28.08
#